data_AF-A0A0B4CAZ3-F1
#
_entry.id   AF-A0A0B4CAZ3-F1
#
_cell.length_a   1.000
_cell.length_b   1.000
_cell.length_c   1.000
_cell.angle_alpha   90.00
_cell.angle_beta   90.00
_cell.angle_gamma   90.00
#
_symmetry.space_group_name_H-M   'P 1'
#
loop_
_entity.id
_entity.type
_entity.pdbx_description
1 polymer ?
#
loop_
_entity_poly.entity_id
_entity_poly.type
_entity_poly.pdbx_seq_one_letter_code
_entity_poly.pdbx_strand_id
1 'polypeptide(L)'
;MYRETTQALALGAVLTLSACASQVMEGYVGKSITEPMLDYGQPAAVFDLPDGRRAFQWSISSWGSVPIVSTDTRTSGGVGDWADVTRTRTISIPVEETCLYTLYGVPRGNDWIVTGYRQPSLDCE
;
A
#
# COMPACT_ATOMS: atom_id res chain seq x y z
N MET A 1 -11.70 57.29 -13.09
CA MET A 1 -10.69 56.36 -12.55
C MET A 1 -11.35 55.47 -11.52
N TYR A 2 -11.81 54.29 -11.91
CA TYR A 2 -12.11 53.16 -11.02
C TYR A 2 -11.70 51.90 -11.79
N ARG A 3 -10.68 51.19 -11.29
CA ARG A 3 -10.19 49.93 -11.85
C ARG A 3 -10.96 48.81 -11.17
N GLU A 4 -11.78 48.09 -11.92
CA GLU A 4 -12.36 46.83 -11.46
C GLU A 4 -11.54 45.68 -12.06
N THR A 5 -10.56 45.22 -11.30
CA THR A 5 -9.82 43.99 -11.59
C THR A 5 -10.68 42.81 -11.14
N THR A 6 -11.34 42.17 -12.08
CA THR A 6 -12.05 40.89 -11.89
C THR A 6 -11.03 39.82 -11.51
N GLN A 7 -10.90 39.54 -10.20
CA GLN A 7 -10.14 38.40 -9.70
C GLN A 7 -10.90 37.12 -10.03
N ALA A 8 -10.41 36.37 -11.01
CA ALA A 8 -10.81 34.99 -11.22
C ALA A 8 -10.29 34.14 -10.06
N LEU A 9 -11.16 33.73 -9.14
CA LEU A 9 -10.87 32.65 -8.19
C LEU A 9 -10.81 31.33 -8.97
N ALA A 10 -9.61 30.94 -9.40
CA ALA A 10 -9.33 29.58 -9.81
C ALA A 10 -9.30 28.70 -8.55
N LEU A 11 -10.43 28.07 -8.23
CA LEU A 11 -10.52 26.96 -7.27
C LEU A 11 -9.78 25.75 -7.86
N GLY A 12 -8.48 25.68 -7.65
CA GLY A 12 -7.67 24.50 -7.93
C GLY A 12 -7.98 23.41 -6.91
N ALA A 13 -8.73 22.38 -7.31
CA ALA A 13 -8.89 21.16 -6.53
C ALA A 13 -7.53 20.47 -6.43
N VAL A 14 -6.92 20.52 -5.23
CA VAL A 14 -5.71 19.77 -4.92
C VAL A 14 -6.11 18.30 -4.76
N LEU A 15 -6.00 17.54 -5.86
CA LEU A 15 -6.03 16.08 -5.82
C LEU A 15 -4.74 15.61 -5.16
N THR A 16 -4.79 15.31 -3.88
CA THR A 16 -3.74 14.53 -3.23
C THR A 16 -3.79 13.12 -3.80
N LEU A 17 -2.98 12.82 -4.82
CA LEU A 17 -2.75 11.44 -5.22
C LEU A 17 -2.04 10.73 -4.07
N SER A 18 -2.77 9.95 -3.28
CA SER A 18 -2.15 8.83 -2.60
C SER A 18 -1.55 7.94 -3.69
N ALA A 19 -0.24 7.96 -3.86
CA ALA A 19 0.42 7.12 -4.84
C ALA A 19 0.29 5.67 -4.39
N CYS A 20 -0.61 4.92 -5.03
CA CYS A 20 -0.72 3.50 -4.77
C CYS A 20 0.58 2.81 -5.17
N ALA A 21 0.93 1.70 -4.52
CA ALA A 21 2.15 0.96 -4.82
C ALA A 21 2.20 0.52 -6.29
N SER A 22 1.06 0.21 -6.91
CA SER A 22 0.97 -0.07 -8.34
C SER A 22 1.45 1.10 -9.22
N GLN A 23 1.12 2.34 -8.83
CA GLN A 23 1.54 3.54 -9.55
C GLN A 23 3.07 3.74 -9.44
N VAL A 24 3.66 3.40 -8.29
CA VAL A 24 5.11 3.41 -8.11
C VAL A 24 5.77 2.37 -9.03
N MET A 25 5.24 1.14 -9.06
CA MET A 25 5.75 0.08 -9.92
C MET A 25 5.65 0.42 -11.42
N GLU A 26 4.52 0.99 -11.82
CA GLU A 26 4.31 1.47 -13.19
C GLU A 26 5.33 2.54 -13.58
N GLY A 27 5.70 3.42 -12.64
CA GLY A 27 6.72 4.44 -12.83
C GLY A 27 8.13 3.92 -13.17
N TYR A 28 8.39 2.61 -12.97
CA TYR A 28 9.64 1.97 -13.39
C TYR A 28 9.58 1.35 -14.79
N VAL A 29 8.40 1.18 -15.37
CA VAL A 29 8.28 0.57 -16.70
C VAL A 29 9.02 1.42 -17.74
N GLY A 30 9.87 0.77 -18.54
CA GLY A 30 10.75 1.41 -19.52
C GLY A 30 12.10 1.87 -18.96
N LYS A 31 12.32 1.81 -17.65
CA LYS A 31 13.59 2.21 -17.00
C LYS A 31 14.49 1.01 -16.71
N SER A 32 15.73 1.32 -16.32
CA SER A 32 16.67 0.34 -15.79
C SER A 32 16.15 -0.30 -14.50
N ILE A 33 16.42 -1.59 -14.30
CA ILE A 33 16.20 -2.26 -13.01
C ILE A 33 17.07 -1.66 -11.89
N THR A 34 18.12 -0.92 -12.25
CA THR A 34 18.97 -0.22 -11.29
C THR A 34 18.17 0.86 -10.55
N GLU A 35 17.17 1.49 -11.16
CA GLU A 35 16.35 2.53 -10.51
C GLU A 35 15.65 2.01 -9.23
N PRO A 36 14.81 0.96 -9.26
CA PRO A 36 14.22 0.42 -8.05
C PRO A 36 15.25 -0.19 -7.09
N MET A 37 16.41 -0.63 -7.58
CA MET A 37 17.51 -1.07 -6.71
C MET A 37 18.16 0.07 -5.95
N LEU A 38 18.22 1.28 -6.52
CA LEU A 38 18.70 2.48 -5.84
C LEU A 38 17.69 2.97 -4.80
N ASP A 39 16.40 2.84 -5.08
CA ASP A 39 15.34 3.28 -4.18
C ASP A 39 15.10 2.31 -3.01
N TYR A 40 15.12 1.00 -3.27
CA TYR A 40 14.71 -0.02 -2.29
C TYR A 40 15.82 -1.03 -1.93
N GLY A 41 17.02 -0.87 -2.51
CA GLY A 41 18.10 -1.83 -2.35
C GLY A 41 17.92 -3.08 -3.21
N GLN A 42 18.78 -4.08 -2.98
CA GLN A 42 18.75 -5.32 -3.75
C GLN A 42 17.42 -6.07 -3.59
N PRO A 43 16.92 -6.72 -4.66
CA PRO A 43 15.75 -7.57 -4.58
C PRO A 43 16.01 -8.76 -3.63
N ALA A 44 14.96 -9.18 -2.92
CA ALA A 44 14.98 -10.36 -2.07
C ALA A 44 15.09 -11.66 -2.88
N ALA A 45 14.55 -11.67 -4.10
CA ALA A 45 14.66 -12.81 -5.02
C ALA A 45 14.77 -12.36 -6.47
N VAL A 46 15.54 -13.12 -7.26
CA VAL A 46 15.70 -12.94 -8.70
C VAL A 46 15.62 -14.29 -9.39
N PHE A 47 14.76 -14.42 -10.40
CA PHE A 47 14.59 -15.68 -11.14
C PHE A 47 14.15 -15.44 -12.58
N ASP A 48 14.57 -16.34 -13.48
CA ASP A 48 14.20 -16.29 -14.89
C ASP A 48 12.83 -16.94 -15.13
N LEU A 49 12.02 -16.31 -15.98
CA LEU A 49 10.69 -16.76 -16.37
C LEU A 49 10.75 -17.57 -17.68
N PRO A 50 9.80 -18.49 -17.91
CA PRO A 50 9.76 -19.31 -19.13
C PRO A 50 9.61 -18.51 -20.43
N ASP A 51 9.10 -17.28 -20.35
CA ASP A 51 8.92 -16.38 -21.48
C ASP A 51 10.19 -15.56 -21.83
N GLY A 52 11.31 -15.83 -21.16
CA GLY A 52 12.59 -15.16 -21.37
C GLY A 52 12.75 -13.83 -20.62
N ARG A 53 11.75 -13.42 -19.84
CA ARG A 53 11.89 -12.29 -18.90
C ARG A 53 12.55 -12.74 -17.60
N ARG A 54 13.02 -11.79 -16.81
CA ARG A 54 13.50 -12.01 -15.43
C ARG A 54 12.60 -11.29 -14.44
N ALA A 55 12.24 -11.98 -13.37
CA ALA A 55 11.52 -11.39 -12.26
C ALA A 55 12.51 -10.91 -11.19
N PHE A 56 12.27 -9.72 -10.68
CA PHE A 56 12.97 -9.13 -9.55
C PHE A 56 11.93 -8.83 -8.48
N GLN A 57 12.09 -9.42 -7.29
CA GLN A 57 11.07 -9.37 -6.24
C GLN A 57 11.63 -8.75 -4.97
N TRP A 58 10.91 -7.78 -4.43
CA TRP A 58 11.14 -7.17 -3.13
C TRP A 58 10.08 -7.64 -2.14
N SER A 59 10.50 -7.84 -0.90
CA SER A 59 9.62 -8.10 0.23
C SER A 59 9.70 -6.89 1.15
N ILE A 60 8.60 -6.15 1.26
CA ILE A 60 8.51 -4.93 2.07
C ILE A 60 7.43 -5.17 3.11
N SER A 61 7.78 -5.05 4.39
CA SER A 61 6.80 -5.13 5.47
C SER A 61 6.22 -3.75 5.79
N SER A 62 4.89 -3.69 5.87
CA SER A 62 4.14 -2.55 6.38
C SER A 62 3.58 -2.89 7.77
N TRP A 63 3.53 -1.89 8.64
CA TRP A 63 2.98 -2.03 9.99
C TRP A 63 1.55 -1.48 9.99
N GLY A 64 0.57 -2.33 10.25
CA GLY A 64 -0.84 -1.98 10.39
C GLY A 64 -1.35 -2.17 11.82
N SER A 65 -2.57 -1.70 12.10
CA SER A 65 -3.27 -2.01 13.35
C SER A 65 -4.70 -2.50 13.06
N VAL A 66 -5.04 -3.71 13.49
CA VAL A 66 -6.40 -4.25 13.34
C VAL A 66 -7.19 -4.07 14.65
N PRO A 67 -8.43 -3.54 14.61
CA PRO A 67 -9.28 -3.43 15.78
C PRO A 67 -9.95 -4.78 16.08
N ILE A 68 -9.62 -5.38 17.21
CA ILE A 68 -10.34 -6.53 17.76
C ILE A 68 -11.42 -6.00 18.70
N VAL A 69 -12.67 -6.38 18.45
CA VAL A 69 -13.80 -6.06 19.32
C VAL A 69 -14.07 -7.26 20.23
N SER A 70 -13.88 -7.09 21.53
CA SER A 70 -14.30 -8.07 22.55
C SER A 70 -15.55 -7.56 23.27
N THR A 71 -16.61 -8.36 23.29
CA THR A 71 -17.86 -8.04 23.98
C THR A 71 -17.98 -8.90 25.24
N ASP A 72 -18.03 -8.28 26.41
CA ASP A 72 -18.25 -8.93 27.71
C ASP A 72 -19.69 -8.61 28.16
N THR A 73 -20.56 -9.62 28.23
CA THR A 73 -21.94 -9.47 28.72
C THR A 73 -22.01 -9.98 30.15
N ARG A 74 -22.37 -9.10 31.08
CA ARG A 74 -22.57 -9.46 32.49
C ARG A 74 -24.02 -9.24 32.86
N THR A 75 -24.68 -10.30 33.31
CA THR A 75 -26.00 -10.19 33.95
C THR A 75 -25.79 -9.80 35.41
N SER A 76 -26.17 -8.58 35.78
CA SER A 76 -26.16 -8.16 37.19
C SER A 76 -27.56 -8.35 37.77
N GLY A 77 -27.69 -9.22 38.77
CA GLY A 77 -28.95 -9.52 39.44
C GLY A 77 -29.00 -9.02 40.88
N GLY A 78 -29.97 -8.16 41.17
CA GLY A 78 -30.50 -7.91 42.51
C GLY A 78 -31.94 -8.45 42.58
N VAL A 79 -32.44 -8.77 43.78
CA VAL A 79 -33.80 -9.30 43.97
C VAL A 79 -34.83 -8.33 43.37
N GLY A 80 -35.36 -8.68 42.19
CA GLY A 80 -36.44 -7.97 41.51
C GLY A 80 -36.09 -7.30 40.17
N ASP A 81 -34.82 -7.18 39.79
CA ASP A 81 -34.43 -6.51 38.53
C ASP A 81 -33.19 -7.20 37.92
N TRP A 82 -33.33 -7.68 36.69
CA TRP A 82 -32.25 -8.30 35.92
C TRP A 82 -31.87 -7.36 34.79
N ALA A 83 -30.68 -6.77 34.87
CA ALA A 83 -30.14 -5.96 33.79
C ALA A 83 -28.94 -6.66 33.16
N ASP A 84 -28.99 -6.88 31.85
CA ASP A 84 -27.85 -7.33 31.06
C ASP A 84 -26.98 -6.13 30.70
N VAL A 85 -25.75 -6.10 31.23
CA VAL A 85 -24.76 -5.07 30.94
C VAL A 85 -23.79 -5.61 29.91
N THR A 86 -23.95 -5.16 28.67
CA THR A 86 -23.01 -5.47 27.57
C THR A 86 -21.90 -4.42 27.52
N ARG A 87 -20.65 -4.84 27.73
CA ARG A 87 -19.46 -3.99 27.61
C ARG A 87 -18.68 -4.39 26.36
N THR A 88 -18.64 -3.49 25.39
CA THR A 88 -17.78 -3.63 24.22
C THR A 88 -16.43 -2.95 24.48
N ARG A 89 -15.33 -3.68 24.26
CA ARG A 89 -13.97 -3.13 24.25
C ARG A 89 -13.35 -3.35 22.88
N THR A 90 -12.72 -2.32 22.32
CA THR A 90 -11.92 -2.41 21.10
C THR A 90 -10.45 -2.34 21.48
N ILE A 91 -9.66 -3.33 21.08
CA ILE A 91 -8.21 -3.40 21.28
C ILE A 91 -7.57 -3.38 19.90
N SER A 92 -6.66 -2.44 19.64
CA SER A 92 -5.88 -2.43 18.41
C SER A 92 -4.59 -3.22 18.62
N ILE A 93 -4.39 -4.29 17.86
CA ILE A 93 -3.12 -5.04 17.86
C ILE A 93 -2.31 -4.71 16.58
N PRO A 94 -0.99 -4.50 16.69
CA PRO A 94 -0.14 -4.31 15.53
C PRO A 94 0.02 -5.65 14.79
N VAL A 95 -0.17 -5.63 13.48
CA VAL A 95 0.07 -6.78 12.59
C VAL A 95 1.09 -6.34 11.56
N GLU A 96 2.11 -7.17 11.34
CA GLU A 96 3.07 -6.98 10.26
C GLU A 96 2.51 -7.65 8.99
N GLU A 97 2.21 -6.85 7.98
CA GLU A 97 1.79 -7.35 6.67
C GLU A 97 2.99 -7.26 5.71
N THR A 98 3.33 -8.37 5.06
CA THR A 98 4.47 -8.42 4.13
C THR A 98 3.96 -8.43 2.70
N CYS A 99 4.32 -7.40 1.94
CA CYS A 99 3.96 -7.22 0.54
C CYS A 99 5.10 -7.65 -0.38
N LEU A 100 4.75 -8.40 -1.44
CA LEU A 100 5.69 -8.84 -2.48
C LEU A 100 5.52 -8.01 -3.75
N TYR A 101 6.50 -7.19 -4.05
CA TYR A 101 6.53 -6.34 -5.23
C TYR A 101 7.44 -6.95 -6.29
N THR A 102 6.89 -7.28 -7.46
CA THR A 102 7.64 -7.98 -8.51
C THR A 102 7.67 -7.17 -9.81
N LEU A 103 8.86 -6.82 -10.27
CA LEU A 103 9.11 -6.22 -11.58
C LEU A 103 9.61 -7.28 -12.58
N TYR A 104 9.20 -7.14 -13.84
CA TYR A 104 9.67 -7.98 -14.94
C TYR A 104 10.64 -7.19 -15.81
N GLY A 105 11.83 -7.74 -16.05
CA GLY A 105 12.84 -7.14 -16.91
C GLY A 105 13.14 -7.99 -18.14
N VAL A 106 13.63 -7.34 -19.20
CA VAL A 106 14.29 -7.99 -20.35
C VAL A 106 15.75 -7.52 -20.44
N PRO A 107 16.69 -8.37 -20.87
CA PRO A 107 18.10 -8.01 -20.92
C PRO A 107 18.36 -6.97 -22.02
N ARG A 108 19.16 -5.95 -21.72
CA ARG A 108 19.65 -4.93 -22.65
C ARG A 108 21.12 -4.62 -22.34
N GLY A 109 22.02 -5.27 -23.07
CA GLY A 109 23.45 -5.17 -22.79
C GLY A 109 23.78 -5.75 -21.42
N ASN A 110 24.34 -4.92 -20.54
CA ASN A 110 24.69 -5.30 -19.16
C ASN A 110 23.60 -4.93 -18.13
N ASP A 111 22.43 -4.51 -18.61
CA ASP A 111 21.32 -4.03 -17.78
C ASP A 111 20.03 -4.82 -18.07
N TRP A 112 19.03 -4.65 -17.22
CA TRP A 112 17.67 -5.14 -17.43
C TRP A 112 16.71 -3.98 -17.49
N ILE A 113 15.95 -3.88 -18.58
CA ILE A 113 14.92 -2.87 -18.72
C ILE A 113 13.60 -3.44 -18.24
N VAL A 114 12.97 -2.74 -17.30
CA VAL A 114 11.66 -3.10 -16.76
C VAL A 114 10.62 -2.98 -17.87
N THR A 115 9.86 -4.04 -18.09
CA THR A 115 8.82 -4.15 -19.14
C THR A 115 7.42 -4.27 -18.56
N GLY A 116 7.30 -4.53 -17.26
CA GLY A 116 6.04 -4.63 -16.56
C GLY A 116 6.24 -5.06 -15.12
N TYR A 117 5.13 -5.35 -14.46
CA TYR A 117 5.12 -5.73 -13.05
C TYR A 117 3.95 -6.67 -12.75
N ARG A 118 4.03 -7.34 -11.60
CA ARG A 118 2.88 -8.06 -11.04
C ARG A 118 2.05 -7.08 -10.23
N GLN A 119 0.75 -6.96 -10.52
CA GLN A 119 -0.16 -6.15 -9.73
C GLN A 119 -0.04 -6.54 -8.24
N PRO A 120 0.20 -5.57 -7.33
CA PRO A 120 0.11 -5.80 -5.89
C PRO A 120 -1.26 -6.35 -5.49
N SER A 121 -1.34 -7.03 -4.35
CA SER A 121 -2.63 -7.29 -3.71
C SER A 121 -3.25 -5.97 -3.25
N LEU A 122 -4.58 -5.93 -3.10
CA LEU A 122 -5.30 -4.73 -2.68
C LEU A 122 -4.82 -4.18 -1.33
N ASP A 123 -4.40 -5.06 -0.42
CA ASP A 123 -3.85 -4.70 0.89
C ASP A 123 -2.43 -4.09 0.81
N CYS A 124 -1.82 -4.14 -0.39
CA CYS A 124 -0.47 -3.68 -0.67
C CYS A 124 -0.43 -2.51 -1.67
N GLU A 125 -1.60 -1.91 -1.97
CA GLU A 125 -1.74 -0.66 -2.74
C GLU A 125 -1.43 0.56 -1.87
#